data_AF-A0A328TJF9-F1
#
_entry.id   AF-A0A328TJF9-F1
#
_cell.length_a   1.000
_cell.length_b   1.000
_cell.length_c   1.000
_cell.angle_alpha   90.00
_cell.angle_beta   90.00
_cell.angle_gamma   90.00
#
_symmetry.space_group_name_H-M   'P 1'
#
loop_
_entity.id
_entity.type
_entity.pdbx_description
1 polymer ?
#
loop_
_entity_poly.entity_id
_entity_poly.type
_entity_poly.pdbx_seq_one_letter_code
_entity_poly.pdbx_strand_id
1 'polypeptide(L)'
;MTRDEELANSLGLKIDASKALPDIILVDLGEDKSGADMLFIFTEVVATDGPVNRERKVALTKIAADAGFSNKNLAFLTAFMDRGASPFKKTISELAWGSYAWFVSEPENLIDLRDGKAIKLSGGHDDS
;
A
#
# COMPACT_ATOMS: atom_id res chain seq x y z
N MET A 1 -1.06 3.34 -20.86
CA MET A 1 -0.73 4.66 -20.26
C MET A 1 -1.93 5.59 -20.24
N THR A 2 -2.70 5.78 -21.33
CA THR A 2 -3.83 6.74 -21.39
C THR A 2 -4.99 6.44 -20.42
N ARG A 3 -5.32 5.15 -20.22
CA ARG A 3 -6.46 4.75 -19.37
C ARG A 3 -6.22 4.97 -17.88
N ASP A 4 -4.96 4.87 -17.45
CA ASP A 4 -4.58 4.97 -16.04
C ASP A 4 -4.59 6.44 -15.57
N GLU A 5 -4.14 7.35 -16.45
CA GLU A 5 -4.21 8.80 -16.22
C GLU A 5 -5.66 9.31 -16.20
N GLU A 6 -6.52 8.84 -17.10
CA GLU A 6 -7.95 9.21 -17.13
C GLU A 6 -8.66 8.81 -15.83
N LEU A 7 -8.42 7.59 -15.33
CA LEU A 7 -8.98 7.12 -14.07
C LEU A 7 -8.46 7.95 -12.89
N ALA A 8 -7.15 8.15 -12.78
CA ALA A 8 -6.56 8.96 -11.71
C ALA A 8 -7.09 10.41 -11.71
N ASN A 9 -7.22 11.02 -12.89
CA ASN A 9 -7.80 12.35 -13.04
C ASN A 9 -9.29 12.38 -12.65
N SER A 10 -10.06 11.36 -13.02
CA SER A 10 -11.48 11.25 -12.63
C SER A 10 -11.68 11.12 -11.12
N LEU A 11 -10.70 10.56 -10.42
CA LEU A 11 -10.66 10.42 -8.97
C LEU A 11 -10.03 11.63 -8.26
N GLY A 12 -9.59 12.65 -9.02
CA GLY A 12 -8.95 13.86 -8.47
C GLY A 12 -7.53 13.64 -7.95
N LEU A 13 -6.93 12.47 -8.20
CA LEU A 13 -5.56 12.15 -7.77
C LEU A 13 -4.55 12.88 -8.65
N LYS A 14 -4.06 14.03 -8.18
CA LYS A 14 -2.99 14.78 -8.84
C LYS A 14 -1.64 14.19 -8.50
N ILE A 15 -1.27 13.11 -9.18
CA ILE A 15 0.01 12.45 -8.95
C ILE A 15 1.07 13.09 -9.85
N ASP A 16 2.12 13.63 -9.22
CA ASP A 16 3.31 14.09 -9.93
C ASP A 16 4.12 12.86 -10.36
N ALA A 17 4.00 12.51 -11.64
CA ALA A 17 4.71 11.39 -12.25
C ALA A 17 6.24 11.51 -12.17
N SER A 18 6.78 12.71 -11.88
CA SER A 18 8.22 12.93 -11.76
C SER A 18 8.79 12.68 -10.36
N LYS A 19 7.96 12.48 -9.33
CA LYS A 19 8.45 12.50 -7.93
C LYS A 19 7.89 11.43 -6.99
N ALA A 20 6.73 10.81 -7.26
CA ALA A 20 6.10 9.93 -6.26
C ALA A 20 5.10 8.91 -6.81
N LEU A 21 5.13 8.57 -8.10
CA LEU A 21 4.21 7.55 -8.63
C LEU A 21 4.66 6.16 -8.13
N PRO A 22 3.80 5.40 -7.44
CA PRO A 22 4.12 4.00 -7.13
C PRO A 22 3.97 3.15 -8.39
N ASP A 23 4.63 1.99 -8.42
CA ASP A 23 4.58 1.10 -9.58
C ASP A 23 3.15 0.70 -9.97
N ILE A 24 2.28 0.46 -8.97
CA ILE A 24 0.90 0.06 -9.18
C ILE A 24 -0.03 0.80 -8.20
N ILE A 25 -1.17 1.25 -8.71
CA ILE A 25 -2.29 1.71 -7.89
C ILE A 25 -3.49 0.81 -8.20
N LEU A 26 -3.91 0.01 -7.22
CA LEU A 26 -5.17 -0.71 -7.30
C LEU A 26 -6.26 0.12 -6.64
N VAL A 27 -7.43 0.15 -7.26
CA VAL A 27 -8.60 0.83 -6.70
C VAL A 27 -9.73 -0.18 -6.61
N ASP A 28 -10.14 -0.49 -5.39
CA ASP A 28 -11.44 -1.09 -5.13
C ASP A 28 -12.46 0.05 -5.04
N LEU A 29 -13.45 0.03 -5.92
CA LEU A 29 -14.47 1.07 -5.99
C LEU A 29 -15.53 0.94 -4.88
N GLY A 30 -15.56 -0.20 -4.18
CA GLY A 30 -16.59 -0.48 -3.19
C GLY A 30 -17.99 -0.59 -3.78
N GLU A 31 -18.98 -0.67 -2.90
CA GLU A 31 -20.41 -0.70 -3.26
C GLU A 31 -21.09 0.64 -2.98
N ASP A 32 -20.53 1.47 -2.09
CA ASP A 32 -21.08 2.78 -1.74
C ASP A 32 -20.79 3.80 -2.86
N LYS A 33 -21.86 4.32 -3.46
CA LYS A 33 -21.78 5.34 -4.53
C LYS A 33 -21.16 6.65 -4.08
N SER A 34 -21.08 6.92 -2.78
CA SER A 34 -20.37 8.07 -2.21
C SER A 34 -18.85 7.88 -2.19
N GLY A 35 -18.37 6.66 -2.40
CA GLY A 35 -16.97 6.28 -2.32
C GLY A 35 -16.45 6.10 -0.88
N ALA A 36 -17.35 6.01 0.10
CA ALA A 36 -16.97 5.90 1.51
C ALA A 36 -16.16 4.64 1.85
N ASP A 37 -16.38 3.55 1.10
CA ASP A 37 -15.74 2.24 1.21
C ASP A 37 -14.69 1.97 0.11
N MET A 38 -14.39 2.96 -0.74
CA MET A 38 -13.30 2.85 -1.72
C MET A 38 -11.97 2.57 -1.02
N LEU A 39 -11.15 1.70 -1.62
CA LEU A 39 -9.82 1.38 -1.16
C LEU A 39 -8.79 1.58 -2.27
N PHE A 40 -7.84 2.46 -2.01
CA PHE A 40 -6.64 2.68 -2.82
C PHE A 40 -5.50 1.87 -2.24
N ILE A 41 -4.87 1.02 -3.04
CA ILE A 41 -3.69 0.26 -2.66
C ILE A 41 -2.51 0.76 -3.49
N PHE A 42 -1.65 1.56 -2.86
CA PHE A 42 -0.41 2.03 -3.47
C PHE A 42 0.66 0.96 -3.29
N THR A 43 1.16 0.41 -4.39
CA THR A 43 2.03 -0.76 -4.39
C THR A 43 3.37 -0.48 -5.07
N GLU A 44 4.45 -0.86 -4.39
CA GLU A 44 5.82 -0.86 -4.91
C GLU A 44 6.28 -2.29 -5.18
N VAL A 45 6.82 -2.56 -6.35
CA VAL A 45 7.37 -3.85 -6.74
C VAL A 45 8.88 -3.79 -6.62
N VAL A 46 9.39 -4.24 -5.47
CA VAL A 46 10.80 -4.03 -5.14
C VAL A 46 11.70 -5.07 -5.83
N ALA A 47 12.35 -4.59 -6.88
CA ALA A 47 13.63 -5.14 -7.35
C ALA A 47 14.79 -4.20 -7.00
N THR A 48 14.65 -2.88 -7.28
CA THR A 48 15.71 -1.87 -7.11
C THR A 48 15.27 -0.49 -6.57
N ASP A 49 14.07 0.00 -6.91
CA ASP A 49 13.64 1.40 -6.64
C ASP A 49 13.11 1.68 -5.21
N GLY A 50 13.32 0.70 -4.33
CA GLY A 50 13.08 0.82 -2.90
C GLY A 50 11.61 0.65 -2.51
N PRO A 51 11.35 0.29 -1.24
CA PRO A 51 10.02 -0.05 -0.76
C PRO A 51 9.13 1.18 -0.57
N VAL A 52 7.87 0.96 -0.20
CA VAL A 52 7.09 2.00 0.46
C VAL A 52 7.77 2.36 1.78
N ASN A 53 8.52 3.46 1.76
CA ASN A 53 9.12 4.05 2.95
C ASN A 53 8.24 5.16 3.55
N ARG A 54 8.66 5.70 4.71
CA ARG A 54 7.89 6.73 5.43
C ARG A 54 7.62 7.97 4.58
N GLU A 55 8.62 8.47 3.85
CA GLU A 55 8.51 9.69 3.05
C GLU A 55 7.52 9.51 1.91
N ARG A 56 7.62 8.37 1.20
CA ARG A 56 6.71 8.01 0.11
C ARG A 56 5.28 7.85 0.61
N LYS A 57 5.08 7.16 1.74
CA LYS A 57 3.78 7.04 2.39
C LYS A 57 3.16 8.39 2.73
N VAL A 58 3.93 9.31 3.31
CA VAL A 58 3.45 10.67 3.64
C VAL A 58 3.04 11.43 2.37
N ALA A 59 3.85 11.37 1.31
CA ALA A 59 3.55 12.03 0.05
C ALA A 59 2.25 11.51 -0.59
N LEU A 60 2.10 10.19 -0.68
CA LEU A 60 0.91 9.54 -1.24
C LEU A 60 -0.34 9.79 -0.41
N THR A 61 -0.21 9.77 0.93
CA THR A 61 -1.30 10.13 1.84
C THR A 61 -1.78 11.55 1.59
N LYS A 62 -0.86 12.49 1.37
CA LYS A 62 -1.21 13.88 1.05
C LYS A 62 -1.95 13.99 -0.28
N ILE A 63 -1.48 13.30 -1.32
CA ILE A 63 -2.16 13.31 -2.63
C ILE A 63 -3.60 12.81 -2.50
N ALA A 64 -3.83 11.72 -1.77
CA ALA A 64 -5.16 11.18 -1.56
C ALA A 64 -6.04 12.12 -0.71
N ALA A 65 -5.47 12.74 0.32
CA ALA A 65 -6.17 13.73 1.14
C ALA A 65 -6.59 14.97 0.34
N ASP A 66 -5.73 15.46 -0.54
CA ASP A 66 -6.03 16.58 -1.45
C ASP A 66 -7.15 16.22 -2.45
N ALA A 67 -7.35 14.92 -2.73
CA ALA A 67 -8.46 14.38 -3.51
C ALA A 67 -9.73 14.08 -2.69
N GLY A 68 -9.72 14.33 -1.38
CA GLY A 68 -10.87 14.12 -0.49
C GLY A 68 -10.96 12.74 0.15
N PHE A 69 -9.96 11.88 -0.03
CA PHE A 69 -9.93 10.55 0.60
C PHE A 69 -9.22 10.59 1.96
N SER A 70 -9.73 9.80 2.90
CA SER A 70 -9.16 9.71 4.24
C SER A 70 -8.25 8.50 4.38
N ASN A 71 -7.44 8.44 5.44
CA ASN A 71 -6.53 7.30 5.69
C ASN A 71 -7.22 5.93 5.71
N LYS A 72 -8.53 5.87 6.02
CA LYS A 72 -9.29 4.60 5.99
C LYS A 72 -9.43 4.04 4.57
N ASN A 73 -9.31 4.89 3.55
CA ASN A 73 -9.43 4.56 2.15
C ASN A 73 -8.07 4.13 1.55
N LEU A 74 -6.98 4.11 2.34
CA LEU A 74 -5.63 3.94 1.83
C LEU A 74 -4.96 2.72 2.44
N ALA A 75 -4.39 1.88 1.58
CA ALA A 75 -3.44 0.85 1.92
C ALA A 75 -2.12 1.09 1.17
N PHE A 76 -1.04 0.68 1.80
CA PHE A 76 0.31 0.80 1.25
C PHE A 76 0.96 -0.57 1.27
N LEU A 77 1.46 -1.00 0.12
CA LEU A 77 1.98 -2.35 -0.07
C LEU A 77 3.38 -2.29 -0.69
N THR A 78 4.29 -3.08 -0.13
CA THR A 78 5.54 -3.42 -0.83
C THR A 78 5.50 -4.89 -1.22
N ALA A 79 5.56 -5.16 -2.52
CA ALA A 79 5.61 -6.50 -3.08
C ALA A 79 7.06 -6.94 -3.35
N PHE A 80 7.38 -8.14 -2.91
CA PHE A 80 8.69 -8.78 -3.13
C PHE A 80 8.50 -10.13 -3.82
N MET A 81 9.53 -10.61 -4.52
CA MET A 81 9.49 -11.96 -5.09
C MET A 81 9.49 -13.05 -4.02
N ASP A 82 10.32 -12.89 -2.98
CA ASP A 82 10.48 -13.91 -1.94
C ASP A 82 10.98 -13.29 -0.63
N ARG A 83 10.49 -13.82 0.50
CA ARG A 83 10.83 -13.32 1.85
C ARG A 83 12.26 -13.64 2.27
N GLY A 84 12.84 -14.71 1.75
CA GLY A 84 14.24 -15.07 1.96
C GLY A 84 15.23 -14.30 1.08
N ALA A 85 14.75 -13.58 0.08
CA ALA A 85 15.60 -12.92 -0.92
C ALA A 85 16.27 -11.64 -0.40
N SER A 86 17.39 -11.27 -1.05
CA SER A 86 18.18 -10.09 -0.70
C SER A 86 17.41 -8.77 -0.73
N PRO A 87 16.47 -8.50 -1.68
CA PRO A 87 15.74 -7.24 -1.69
C PRO A 87 15.01 -6.98 -0.38
N PHE A 88 14.15 -7.91 0.08
CA PHE A 88 13.44 -7.77 1.34
C PHE A 88 14.37 -7.61 2.54
N LYS A 89 15.40 -8.48 2.66
CA LYS A 89 16.34 -8.44 3.78
C LYS A 89 17.08 -7.10 3.92
N LYS A 90 17.37 -6.45 2.80
CA LYS A 90 18.06 -5.15 2.78
C LYS A 90 17.13 -3.99 3.08
N THR A 91 15.86 -4.07 2.70
CA THR A 91 14.92 -2.95 2.76
C THR A 91 13.88 -3.06 3.88
N ILE A 92 13.84 -4.16 4.63
CA ILE A 92 12.84 -4.36 5.70
C ILE A 92 12.85 -3.23 6.74
N SER A 93 14.02 -2.69 7.08
CA SER A 93 14.16 -1.57 8.02
C SER A 93 13.64 -0.23 7.48
N GLU A 94 13.44 -0.13 6.16
CA GLU A 94 12.95 1.08 5.48
C GLU A 94 11.44 1.06 5.26
N LEU A 95 10.79 -0.11 5.40
CA LEU A 95 9.34 -0.25 5.26
C LEU A 95 8.62 0.67 6.24
N ALA A 96 7.63 1.41 5.73
CA ALA A 96 6.83 2.30 6.56
C ALA A 96 5.99 1.51 7.58
N TRP A 97 5.92 1.98 8.81
CA TRP A 97 4.88 1.52 9.75
C TRP A 97 3.48 1.89 9.24
N GLY A 98 2.49 1.09 9.62
CA GLY A 98 1.13 1.09 9.08
C GLY A 98 1.09 0.73 7.59
N SER A 99 1.95 -0.17 7.12
CA SER A 99 1.96 -0.67 5.74
C SER A 99 2.08 -2.19 5.72
N TYR A 100 2.00 -2.76 4.52
CA TYR A 100 2.06 -4.20 4.31
C TYR A 100 3.27 -4.60 3.46
N ALA A 101 3.76 -5.81 3.69
CA ALA A 101 4.65 -6.50 2.76
C ALA A 101 4.01 -7.82 2.30
N TRP A 102 4.06 -8.06 0.99
CA TRP A 102 3.55 -9.28 0.35
C TRP A 102 4.63 -9.95 -0.49
N PHE A 103 4.57 -11.28 -0.60
CA PHE A 103 5.60 -12.08 -1.27
C PHE A 103 4.97 -12.98 -2.31
N VAL A 104 5.50 -12.96 -3.53
CA VAL A 104 5.04 -13.84 -4.62
C VAL A 104 5.19 -15.31 -4.25
N SER A 105 6.25 -15.68 -3.52
CA SER A 105 6.48 -17.06 -3.07
C SER A 105 5.54 -17.53 -1.96
N GLU A 106 4.86 -16.61 -1.26
CA GLU A 106 3.94 -16.89 -0.15
C GLU A 106 2.63 -16.09 -0.35
N PRO A 107 1.89 -16.30 -1.45
CA PRO A 107 0.86 -15.36 -1.92
C PRO A 107 -0.36 -15.24 -0.99
N GLU A 108 -0.61 -16.28 -0.18
CA GLU A 108 -1.70 -16.31 0.81
C GLU A 108 -1.33 -15.61 2.14
N ASN A 109 -0.11 -15.08 2.27
CA ASN A 109 0.39 -14.48 3.49
C ASN A 109 0.71 -13.00 3.30
N LEU A 110 0.53 -12.24 4.37
CA LEU A 110 0.84 -10.81 4.42
C LEU A 110 1.56 -10.49 5.73
N ILE A 111 2.60 -9.66 5.66
CA ILE A 111 3.18 -9.02 6.85
C ILE A 111 2.47 -7.69 7.06
N ASP A 112 1.87 -7.51 8.23
CA ASP A 112 1.29 -6.24 8.71
C ASP A 112 2.30 -5.52 9.61
N LEU A 113 2.90 -4.44 9.11
CA LEU A 113 3.79 -3.57 9.88
C LEU A 113 2.93 -2.60 10.69
N ARG A 114 2.51 -2.99 11.88
CA ARG A 114 1.58 -2.18 12.69
C ARG A 114 2.26 -0.98 13.34
N ASP A 115 1.63 0.19 13.23
CA ASP A 115 2.02 1.39 13.98
C ASP A 115 1.19 1.52 15.27
N GLY A 116 1.84 1.91 16.36
CA GLY A 116 1.18 2.28 17.60
C GLY A 116 0.64 1.10 18.42
N LYS A 117 -0.69 1.04 18.60
CA LYS A 117 -1.34 0.32 19.70
C LYS A 117 -1.04 -1.18 19.69
N ALA A 118 -0.53 -1.68 20.82
CA ALA A 118 -0.40 -3.10 21.08
C ALA A 118 -1.77 -3.79 20.95
N ILE A 119 -1.79 -4.90 20.22
CA ILE A 119 -2.94 -5.81 20.18
C ILE A 119 -2.58 -7.08 20.94
N LYS A 120 -3.56 -7.66 21.63
CA LYS A 120 -3.43 -9.03 22.10
C LYS A 120 -3.49 -9.93 20.87
N LEU A 121 -2.40 -10.64 20.58
CA LEU A 121 -2.47 -11.75 19.65
C LEU A 121 -3.38 -12.79 20.29
N SER A 122 -4.60 -12.95 19.78
CA SER A 122 -5.39 -14.12 20.11
C SER A 122 -4.53 -15.33 19.74
N GLY A 123 -4.31 -16.23 20.70
CA GLY A 123 -3.68 -17.52 20.41
C GLY A 123 -4.38 -18.15 19.21
N GLY A 124 -3.60 -18.71 18.29
CA GLY A 124 -4.14 -19.35 17.09
C GLY A 124 -5.29 -20.28 17.44
N HIS A 125 -6.31 -20.26 16.58
CA HIS A 125 -7.36 -21.27 16.40
C HIS A 125 -7.39 -22.36 17.49
N ASP A 126 -8.20 -22.16 18.53
CA ASP A 126 -8.85 -23.30 19.18
C ASP A 126 -9.96 -23.72 18.20
N ASP A 127 -9.64 -24.72 17.37
CA ASP A 127 -10.61 -25.51 16.63
C ASP A 127 -11.70 -25.98 17.61
N SER A 128 -12.95 -25.59 17.34
CA SER A 128 -14.14 -26.20 17.95
C SER A 128 -15.13 -26.61 16.88
#